data_AF-A0A8T3BZH4-F1
#
_entry.id   AF-A0A8T3BZH4-F1
#
_cell.length_a   1.000
_cell.length_b   1.000
_cell.length_c   1.000
_cell.angle_alpha   90.00
_cell.angle_beta   90.00
_cell.angle_gamma   90.00
#
_symmetry.space_group_name_H-M   'P 1'
#
loop_
_entity.id
_entity.type
_entity.pdbx_description
1 polymer ?
#
loop_
_entity_poly.entity_id
_entity_poly.type
_entity_poly.pdbx_seq_one_letter_code
_entity_poly.pdbx_strand_id
1 'polypeptide(L)'
;MGWALSLARLWGFVVAGLLLYWAFNFKSSFLPHSASLGGDGEGDGDAISQLDHIYSALHPLLMVIGFILLNGEAILVHRRLAGWSRETRKAAQLSLQAAALGFGLFGIWAKLRGNEGISANFYSLHSWIGLACVAIFAFQWVVGLISMWHKPEGRWTRSEVLPWHLFVGLYTFGLAVAAAETGLQEKLTFLLGRRGLSHNSPESALINCLGIALALLAAVIILAAISPRHHVTKFVNVKDGTNGKFHV
;
A
#
# COMPACT_ATOMS: atom_id res chain seq x y z
N MET A 1 16.09 16.01 4.69
CA MET A 1 15.37 14.74 4.48
C MET A 1 14.16 14.54 5.39
N GLY A 2 14.14 15.05 6.64
CA GLY A 2 12.98 14.89 7.53
C GLY A 2 11.67 15.42 6.93
N TRP A 3 11.74 16.51 6.16
CA TRP A 3 10.58 17.09 5.47
C TRP A 3 9.88 16.10 4.52
N ALA A 4 10.61 15.24 3.80
CA ALA A 4 10.02 14.28 2.87
C ALA A 4 9.28 13.15 3.60
N LEU A 5 9.78 12.74 4.77
CA LEU A 5 9.10 11.76 5.63
C LEU A 5 7.82 12.35 6.24
N SER A 6 7.89 13.61 6.70
CA SER A 6 6.71 14.33 7.20
C SER A 6 5.67 14.56 6.11
N LEU A 7 6.12 14.92 4.90
CA LEU A 7 5.27 15.11 3.73
C LEU A 7 4.56 13.81 3.34
N ALA A 8 5.30 12.69 3.26
CA ALA A 8 4.72 11.37 2.98
C ALA A 8 3.60 11.01 3.97
N ARG A 9 3.80 11.31 5.27
CA ARG A 9 2.80 11.02 6.30
C ARG A 9 1.59 11.95 6.21
N LEU A 10 1.81 13.26 6.05
CA LEU A 10 0.73 14.22 5.85
C LEU A 10 -0.14 13.81 4.65
N TRP A 11 0.51 13.46 3.54
CA TRP A 11 -0.17 13.05 2.32
C TRP A 11 -0.87 11.69 2.46
N GLY A 12 -0.30 10.76 3.23
CA GLY A 12 -0.97 9.52 3.61
C GLY A 12 -2.28 9.75 4.39
N PHE A 13 -2.32 10.74 5.29
CA PHE A 13 -3.56 11.13 5.98
C PHE A 13 -4.58 11.76 5.02
N VAL A 14 -4.13 12.56 4.04
CA VAL A 14 -5.02 13.11 3.01
C VAL A 14 -5.66 11.97 2.20
N VAL A 15 -4.87 11.01 1.73
CA VAL A 15 -5.37 9.82 1.00
C VAL A 15 -6.37 9.04 1.85
N ALA A 16 -6.04 8.76 3.12
CA ALA A 16 -6.95 8.06 4.03
C ALA A 16 -8.27 8.84 4.23
N GLY A 17 -8.18 10.16 4.40
CA GLY A 17 -9.35 11.02 4.55
C GLY A 17 -10.25 11.02 3.32
N LEU A 18 -9.68 11.16 2.12
CA LEU A 18 -10.42 11.11 0.85
C LEU A 18 -11.10 9.76 0.64
N LEU A 19 -10.36 8.68 0.91
CA LEU A 19 -10.87 7.31 0.78
C LEU A 19 -12.03 7.03 1.73
N LEU A 20 -11.90 7.41 3.00
CA LEU A 20 -12.98 7.27 3.98
C LEU A 20 -14.17 8.17 3.63
N TYR A 21 -13.91 9.40 3.20
CA TYR A 21 -14.96 10.32 2.76
C TYR A 21 -15.76 9.71 1.59
N TRP A 22 -15.08 9.10 0.60
CA TRP A 22 -15.74 8.38 -0.48
C TRP A 22 -16.60 7.21 0.03
N ALA A 23 -16.02 6.34 0.87
CA ALA A 23 -16.72 5.17 1.40
C ALA A 23 -17.96 5.52 2.23
N PHE A 24 -17.92 6.59 3.03
CA PHE A 24 -19.03 6.97 3.91
C PHE A 24 -20.11 7.82 3.23
N ASN A 25 -19.74 8.71 2.30
CA ASN A 25 -20.69 9.65 1.68
C ASN A 25 -21.33 9.09 0.41
N PHE A 26 -20.67 8.15 -0.28
CA PHE A 26 -21.17 7.56 -1.53
C PHE A 26 -21.51 6.08 -1.34
N LYS A 27 -22.29 5.77 -0.30
CA LYS A 27 -22.70 4.39 0.01
C LYS A 27 -23.46 3.73 -1.15
N SER A 28 -24.28 4.53 -1.85
CA SER A 28 -25.02 4.07 -3.02
C SER A 28 -24.11 3.43 -4.06
N SER A 29 -22.89 3.93 -4.25
CA SER A 29 -21.90 3.43 -5.21
C SER A 29 -21.41 2.01 -4.94
N PHE A 30 -21.62 1.50 -3.73
CA PHE A 30 -21.23 0.15 -3.34
C PHE A 30 -22.42 -0.82 -3.20
N LEU A 31 -23.67 -0.36 -3.36
CA LEU A 31 -24.85 -1.24 -3.34
C LEU A 31 -24.90 -2.16 -4.57
N PRO A 32 -25.49 -3.37 -4.48
CA PRO A 32 -25.78 -4.22 -5.65
C PRO A 32 -26.82 -3.59 -6.60
N HIS A 33 -26.85 -4.01 -7.87
CA HIS A 33 -27.77 -3.48 -8.89
C HIS A 33 -29.26 -3.85 -8.63
N SER A 34 -29.51 -4.93 -7.88
CA SER A 34 -30.84 -5.42 -7.53
C SER A 34 -31.56 -4.61 -6.45
N ALA A 35 -30.84 -3.86 -5.61
CA ALA A 35 -31.44 -3.08 -4.52
C ALA A 35 -32.17 -1.81 -5.00
N SER A 36 -31.94 -1.36 -6.24
CA SER A 36 -32.58 -0.16 -6.80
C SER A 36 -33.87 -0.41 -7.58
N LEU A 37 -34.28 -1.68 -7.77
CA LEU A 37 -35.47 -2.06 -8.54
C LEU A 37 -36.38 -2.98 -7.71
N GLY A 38 -37.10 -2.39 -6.75
CA GLY A 38 -38.42 -2.81 -6.24
C GLY A 38 -38.62 -4.19 -5.59
N GLY A 39 -39.30 -4.18 -4.43
CA GLY A 39 -40.30 -5.20 -4.07
C GLY A 39 -40.01 -6.08 -2.85
N ASP A 40 -40.56 -5.68 -1.70
CA ASP A 40 -41.35 -6.49 -0.74
C ASP A 40 -40.91 -7.94 -0.45
N GLY A 41 -39.60 -8.18 -0.32
CA GLY A 41 -39.01 -9.44 0.14
C GLY A 41 -38.58 -9.35 1.61
N GLU A 42 -39.38 -9.94 2.48
CA GLU A 42 -39.30 -9.95 3.94
C GLU A 42 -37.92 -10.42 4.48
N GLY A 43 -37.23 -9.53 5.20
CA GLY A 43 -36.17 -9.82 6.19
C GLY A 43 -34.78 -10.24 5.69
N ASP A 44 -34.67 -11.23 4.81
CA ASP A 44 -33.40 -11.91 4.52
C ASP A 44 -32.64 -11.28 3.33
N GLY A 45 -33.38 -10.74 2.35
CA GLY A 45 -32.80 -10.07 1.17
C GLY A 45 -32.13 -8.73 1.48
N ASP A 46 -32.64 -7.98 2.47
CA ASP A 46 -32.07 -6.69 2.87
C ASP A 46 -30.76 -6.87 3.65
N ALA A 47 -30.68 -7.89 4.51
CA ALA A 47 -29.46 -8.26 5.23
C ALA A 47 -28.35 -8.73 4.27
N ILE A 48 -28.68 -9.54 3.26
CA ILE A 48 -27.73 -10.00 2.24
C ILE A 48 -27.23 -8.82 1.37
N SER A 49 -28.13 -7.92 0.95
CA SER A 49 -27.78 -6.70 0.20
C SER A 49 -26.88 -5.76 1.01
N GLN A 50 -27.14 -5.62 2.31
CA GLN A 50 -26.32 -4.82 3.23
C GLN A 50 -24.92 -5.43 3.43
N LEU A 51 -24.81 -6.76 3.51
CA LEU A 51 -23.53 -7.46 3.60
C LEU A 51 -22.72 -7.30 2.30
N ASP A 52 -23.34 -7.45 1.14
CA ASP A 52 -22.68 -7.26 -0.16
C ASP A 52 -22.13 -5.83 -0.33
N HIS A 53 -22.90 -4.83 0.12
CA HIS A 53 -22.46 -3.45 0.17
C HIS A 53 -21.18 -3.26 1.00
N ILE A 54 -21.16 -3.84 2.21
CA ILE A 54 -20.01 -3.79 3.10
C ILE A 54 -18.80 -4.45 2.44
N TYR A 55 -18.95 -5.63 1.83
CA TYR A 55 -17.85 -6.32 1.15
C TYR A 55 -17.31 -5.52 -0.06
N SER A 56 -18.19 -4.89 -0.85
CA SER A 56 -17.76 -4.07 -1.98
C SER A 56 -17.00 -2.80 -1.54
N ALA A 57 -17.35 -2.21 -0.39
CA ALA A 57 -16.65 -1.05 0.16
C ALA A 57 -15.34 -1.45 0.87
N LEU A 58 -15.31 -2.62 1.50
CA LEU A 58 -14.12 -3.14 2.18
C LEU A 58 -12.97 -3.39 1.22
N HIS A 59 -13.22 -3.88 0.00
CA HIS A 59 -12.16 -4.14 -0.96
C HIS A 59 -11.22 -2.93 -1.20
N PRO A 60 -11.69 -1.79 -1.73
CA PRO A 60 -10.81 -0.63 -1.95
C PRO A 60 -10.24 -0.05 -0.63
N LEU A 61 -10.99 -0.11 0.47
CA LEU A 61 -10.51 0.34 1.79
C LEU A 61 -9.29 -0.46 2.24
N LEU A 62 -9.39 -1.79 2.25
CA LEU A 62 -8.35 -2.68 2.72
C LEU A 62 -7.14 -2.67 1.79
N MET A 63 -7.35 -2.57 0.46
CA MET A 63 -6.27 -2.48 -0.51
C MET A 63 -5.43 -1.22 -0.33
N VAL A 64 -6.07 -0.05 -0.23
CA VAL A 64 -5.33 1.22 -0.08
C VAL A 64 -4.68 1.30 1.30
N ILE A 65 -5.38 0.93 2.38
CA ILE A 65 -4.82 0.96 3.73
C ILE A 65 -3.65 -0.02 3.85
N GLY A 66 -3.79 -1.26 3.36
CA GLY A 66 -2.76 -2.28 3.42
C GLY A 66 -1.58 -2.01 2.48
N PHE A 67 -1.81 -2.11 1.17
CA PHE A 67 -0.73 -2.14 0.17
C PHE A 67 -0.14 -0.77 -0.16
N ILE A 68 -0.82 0.33 0.17
CA ILE A 68 -0.33 1.69 -0.09
C ILE A 68 0.10 2.38 1.20
N LEU A 69 -0.80 2.54 2.18
CA LEU A 69 -0.49 3.31 3.40
C LEU A 69 0.46 2.54 4.34
N LEU A 70 0.07 1.35 4.79
CA LEU A 70 0.90 0.56 5.71
C LEU A 70 2.21 0.10 5.06
N ASN A 71 2.14 -0.38 3.82
CA ASN A 71 3.34 -0.76 3.08
C ASN A 71 4.26 0.45 2.82
N GLY A 72 3.71 1.61 2.49
CA GLY A 72 4.46 2.86 2.32
C GLY A 72 5.19 3.28 3.60
N GLU A 73 4.52 3.18 4.76
CA GLU A 73 5.13 3.39 6.07
C GLU A 73 6.23 2.35 6.36
N ALA A 74 6.00 1.08 5.98
CA ALA A 74 6.98 0.01 6.11
C ALA A 74 8.24 0.36 5.32
N ILE A 75 8.16 0.66 4.02
CA ILE A 75 9.29 1.05 3.15
C ILE A 75 10.17 2.15 3.80
N LEU A 76 9.55 3.10 4.50
CA LEU A 76 10.24 4.22 5.14
C LEU A 76 10.69 3.95 6.59
N VAL A 77 10.34 2.82 7.19
CA VAL A 77 10.56 2.53 8.62
C VAL A 77 12.05 2.58 8.99
N HIS A 78 12.92 2.07 8.12
CA HIS A 78 14.37 2.06 8.34
C HIS A 78 14.98 3.47 8.35
N ARG A 79 14.31 4.46 7.76
CA ARG A 79 14.70 5.88 7.78
C ARG A 79 14.08 6.61 8.96
N ARG A 80 12.81 6.32 9.29
CA ARG A 80 12.08 6.97 10.40
C ARG A 80 12.63 6.58 11.75
N LEU A 81 12.84 5.29 11.95
CA LEU A 81 13.35 4.75 13.21
C LEU A 81 14.88 4.65 13.21
N ALA A 82 15.57 5.59 12.54
CA ALA A 82 17.03 5.55 12.41
C ALA A 82 17.77 5.54 13.77
N GLY A 83 17.18 6.11 14.81
CA GLY A 83 17.70 6.08 16.18
C GLY A 83 17.45 4.77 16.94
N TRP A 84 16.72 3.82 16.36
CA TRP A 84 16.36 2.55 17.00
C TRP A 84 17.30 1.41 16.57
N SER A 85 17.30 0.33 17.34
CA SER A 85 18.11 -0.86 17.04
C SER A 85 17.81 -1.42 15.64
N ARG A 86 18.79 -2.09 15.03
CA ARG A 86 18.63 -2.69 13.70
C ARG A 86 17.54 -3.77 13.69
N GLU A 87 17.49 -4.57 14.75
CA GLU A 87 16.53 -5.66 14.88
C GLU A 87 15.10 -5.13 15.05
N THR A 88 14.91 -4.08 15.86
CA THR A 88 13.58 -3.46 16.01
C THR A 88 13.08 -2.86 14.69
N ARG A 89 13.95 -2.24 13.90
CA ARG A 89 13.57 -1.72 12.57
C ARG A 89 13.14 -2.82 11.61
N LYS A 90 13.88 -3.92 11.57
CA LYS A 90 13.51 -5.09 10.76
C LYS A 90 12.20 -5.71 11.22
N ALA A 91 12.00 -5.82 12.53
CA ALA A 91 10.78 -6.36 13.12
C ALA A 91 9.58 -5.51 12.72
N ALA A 92 9.70 -4.19 12.82
CA ALA A 92 8.67 -3.24 12.42
C ALA A 92 8.40 -3.27 10.90
N GLN A 93 9.43 -3.36 10.05
CA GLN A 93 9.26 -3.55 8.61
C GLN A 93 8.44 -4.80 8.31
N LEU A 94 8.87 -5.92 8.89
CA LEU A 94 8.31 -7.24 8.64
C LEU A 94 6.87 -7.34 9.15
N SER A 95 6.57 -6.79 10.32
CA SER A 95 5.23 -6.80 10.90
C SER A 95 4.26 -5.89 10.16
N LEU A 96 4.70 -4.69 9.74
CA LEU A 96 3.88 -3.80 8.93
C LEU A 96 3.56 -4.41 7.57
N GLN A 97 4.52 -5.05 6.92
CA GLN A 97 4.26 -5.76 5.65
C GLN A 97 3.40 -7.00 5.84
N ALA A 98 3.54 -7.74 6.95
CA ALA A 98 2.65 -8.86 7.26
C ALA A 98 1.20 -8.39 7.45
N ALA A 99 1.01 -7.27 8.18
CA ALA A 99 -0.30 -6.65 8.34
C ALA A 99 -0.86 -6.20 6.98
N ALA A 100 -0.06 -5.55 6.14
CA ALA A 100 -0.44 -5.13 4.79
C ALA A 100 -0.88 -6.33 3.93
N LEU A 101 -0.16 -7.45 3.97
CA LEU A 101 -0.54 -8.68 3.27
C LEU A 101 -1.86 -9.24 3.81
N GLY A 102 -2.05 -9.25 5.13
CA GLY A 102 -3.31 -9.67 5.76
C GLY A 102 -4.51 -8.83 5.30
N PHE A 103 -4.36 -7.49 5.27
CA PHE A 103 -5.35 -6.58 4.70
C PHE A 103 -5.63 -6.88 3.22
N GLY A 104 -4.59 -7.13 2.43
CA GLY A 104 -4.70 -7.50 1.03
C GLY A 104 -5.48 -8.80 0.80
N LEU A 105 -5.12 -9.86 1.51
CA LEU A 105 -5.80 -11.15 1.41
C LEU A 105 -7.28 -11.04 1.82
N PHE A 106 -7.56 -10.30 2.89
CA PHE A 106 -8.94 -10.06 3.34
C PHE A 106 -9.72 -9.19 2.33
N GLY A 107 -9.08 -8.21 1.70
CA GLY A 107 -9.67 -7.39 0.65
C GLY A 107 -10.01 -8.17 -0.63
N ILE A 108 -9.17 -9.12 -1.04
CA ILE A 108 -9.48 -10.04 -2.16
C ILE A 108 -10.64 -10.95 -1.75
N TRP A 109 -10.56 -11.55 -0.56
CA TRP A 109 -11.60 -12.42 -0.05
C TRP A 109 -12.97 -11.72 0.00
N ALA A 110 -13.02 -10.47 0.46
CA ALA A 110 -14.23 -9.66 0.46
C ALA A 110 -14.80 -9.47 -0.95
N LYS A 111 -13.96 -9.19 -1.95
CA LYS A 111 -14.41 -9.04 -3.34
C LYS A 111 -14.93 -10.36 -3.94
N LEU A 112 -14.29 -11.49 -3.61
CA LEU A 112 -14.72 -12.82 -4.07
C LEU A 112 -16.01 -13.32 -3.40
N ARG A 113 -16.33 -12.81 -2.21
CA ARG A 113 -17.58 -13.09 -1.50
C ARG A 113 -18.75 -12.25 -2.03
N GLY A 114 -18.48 -11.06 -2.56
CA GLY A 114 -19.48 -10.25 -3.24
C GLY A 114 -20.05 -10.98 -4.46
N ASN A 115 -21.37 -10.97 -4.59
CA ASN A 115 -22.22 -11.82 -5.42
C ASN A 115 -21.99 -11.78 -6.96
N GLU A 116 -20.88 -11.22 -7.44
CA GLU A 116 -20.47 -11.25 -8.85
C GLU A 116 -19.54 -12.47 -9.03
N GLY A 117 -19.99 -13.51 -9.74
CA GLY A 117 -19.26 -14.77 -9.87
C GLY A 117 -17.78 -14.65 -10.27
N ILE A 118 -16.97 -15.66 -9.92
CA ILE A 118 -15.50 -15.69 -10.09
C ILE A 118 -15.04 -15.30 -11.51
N SER A 119 -15.76 -15.71 -12.57
CA SER A 119 -15.43 -15.38 -13.96
C SER A 119 -15.61 -13.90 -14.32
N ALA A 120 -16.55 -13.19 -13.68
CA ALA A 120 -16.73 -11.75 -13.84
C ALA A 120 -15.70 -10.93 -13.04
N ASN A 121 -14.98 -11.55 -12.11
CA ASN A 121 -13.98 -10.84 -11.29
C ASN A 121 -12.57 -10.82 -11.91
N PHE A 122 -12.28 -11.67 -12.90
CA PHE A 122 -10.92 -11.84 -13.47
C PHE A 122 -10.79 -11.44 -14.95
N TYR A 123 -11.76 -10.73 -15.53
CA TYR A 123 -11.64 -10.25 -16.92
C TYR A 123 -10.89 -8.92 -17.04
N SER A 124 -10.80 -8.16 -15.95
CA SER A 124 -10.36 -6.76 -15.99
C SER A 124 -8.85 -6.63 -15.76
N LEU A 125 -8.21 -5.63 -16.36
CA LEU A 125 -6.77 -5.42 -16.20
C LEU A 125 -6.39 -5.20 -14.72
N HIS A 126 -7.24 -4.50 -13.96
CA HIS A 126 -7.08 -4.32 -12.52
C HIS A 126 -6.91 -5.65 -11.79
N SER A 127 -7.76 -6.64 -12.09
CA SER A 127 -7.73 -7.94 -11.42
C SER A 127 -6.42 -8.72 -11.67
N TRP A 128 -5.88 -8.67 -12.89
CA TRP A 128 -4.61 -9.32 -13.24
C TRP A 128 -3.41 -8.64 -12.60
N ILE A 129 -3.35 -7.31 -12.67
CA ILE A 129 -2.31 -6.52 -12.00
C ILE A 129 -2.39 -6.73 -10.48
N GLY A 130 -3.59 -6.71 -9.90
CA GLY A 130 -3.82 -6.94 -8.48
C GLY A 130 -3.37 -8.32 -8.03
N LEU A 131 -3.72 -9.37 -8.77
CA LEU A 131 -3.30 -10.74 -8.46
C LEU A 131 -1.77 -10.88 -8.54
N ALA A 132 -1.15 -10.36 -9.59
CA ALA A 132 0.31 -10.35 -9.73
C ALA A 132 0.97 -9.57 -8.58
N CYS A 133 0.41 -8.41 -8.19
CA CYS A 133 0.89 -7.60 -7.09
C CYS A 133 0.87 -8.38 -5.76
N VAL A 134 -0.25 -9.03 -5.40
CA VAL A 134 -0.33 -9.80 -4.16
C VAL A 134 0.62 -11.00 -4.17
N ALA A 135 0.74 -11.70 -5.29
CA ALA A 135 1.66 -12.82 -5.42
C ALA A 135 3.13 -12.41 -5.25
N ILE A 136 3.56 -11.35 -5.94
CA ILE A 136 4.93 -10.82 -5.82
C ILE A 136 5.16 -10.29 -4.40
N PHE A 137 4.17 -9.60 -3.80
CA PHE A 137 4.27 -9.10 -2.43
C PHE A 137 4.45 -10.23 -1.41
N ALA A 138 3.65 -11.29 -1.51
CA ALA A 138 3.73 -12.44 -0.61
C ALA A 138 5.09 -13.16 -0.76
N PHE A 139 5.53 -13.39 -2.01
CA PHE A 139 6.85 -13.95 -2.28
C PHE A 139 7.96 -13.08 -1.68
N GLN A 140 7.88 -11.78 -1.88
CA GLN A 140 8.86 -10.82 -1.37
C GLN A 140 8.92 -10.82 0.16
N TRP A 141 7.78 -10.89 0.82
CA TRP A 141 7.70 -10.99 2.27
C TRP A 141 8.36 -12.27 2.80
N VAL A 142 8.09 -13.42 2.17
CA VAL A 142 8.72 -14.70 2.52
C VAL A 142 10.23 -14.67 2.31
N VAL A 143 10.71 -14.15 1.17
CA VAL A 143 12.15 -13.98 0.90
C VAL A 143 12.79 -13.08 1.94
N GLY A 144 12.14 -11.96 2.30
CA GLY A 144 12.61 -11.06 3.36
C GLY A 144 12.69 -11.74 4.73
N LEU A 145 11.68 -12.54 5.07
CA LEU A 145 11.63 -13.31 6.32
C LEU A 145 12.75 -14.36 6.39
N ILE A 146 12.95 -15.14 5.33
CA ILE A 146 13.96 -16.22 5.31
C ILE A 146 15.37 -15.63 5.27
N SER A 147 15.66 -14.73 4.33
CA SER A 147 17.02 -14.24 4.09
C SER A 147 17.48 -13.22 5.15
N MET A 148 16.59 -12.34 5.64
CA MET A 148 16.98 -11.19 6.47
C MET A 148 16.64 -11.32 7.95
N TRP A 149 15.65 -12.14 8.30
CA TRP A 149 15.18 -12.36 9.68
C TRP A 149 15.70 -13.66 10.27
N HIS A 150 15.50 -14.81 9.61
CA HIS A 150 16.14 -16.07 10.03
C HIS A 150 17.65 -16.03 9.71
N LYS A 151 18.53 -16.35 10.67
CA LYS A 151 19.96 -16.61 10.40
C LYS A 151 20.14 -18.12 10.18
N PRO A 152 20.53 -18.54 8.97
CA PRO A 152 21.92 -18.98 8.77
C PRO A 152 22.51 -18.75 7.35
N GLU A 153 21.91 -17.93 6.48
CA GLU A 153 22.52 -17.68 5.16
C GLU A 153 23.78 -16.81 5.29
N GLY A 154 24.85 -17.22 4.60
CA GLY A 154 26.15 -16.54 4.62
C GLY A 154 26.05 -15.05 4.29
N ARG A 155 26.98 -14.24 4.79
CA ARG A 155 27.01 -12.79 4.52
C ARG A 155 26.94 -12.46 3.02
N TRP A 156 27.46 -13.35 2.18
CA TRP A 156 27.49 -13.27 0.72
C TRP A 156 26.10 -13.35 0.06
N THR A 157 25.28 -14.33 0.43
CA THR A 157 23.91 -14.49 -0.13
C THR A 157 23.05 -13.26 0.17
N ARG A 158 23.20 -12.68 1.37
CA ARG A 158 22.47 -11.46 1.77
C ARG A 158 22.88 -10.23 0.97
N SER A 159 24.17 -10.07 0.64
CA SER A 159 24.64 -8.94 -0.16
C SER A 159 24.12 -8.99 -1.60
N GLU A 160 23.88 -10.18 -2.15
CA GLU A 160 23.36 -10.36 -3.50
C GLU A 160 21.83 -10.22 -3.57
N VAL A 161 21.10 -10.74 -2.58
CA VAL A 161 19.62 -10.67 -2.54
C VAL A 161 19.12 -9.27 -2.21
N LEU A 162 19.86 -8.49 -1.40
CA LEU A 162 19.38 -7.20 -0.91
C LEU A 162 19.06 -6.18 -2.04
N PRO A 163 19.91 -5.96 -3.06
CA PRO A 163 19.58 -5.08 -4.19
C PRO A 163 18.30 -5.50 -4.92
N TRP A 164 18.14 -6.80 -5.19
CA TRP A 164 16.94 -7.35 -5.82
C TRP A 164 15.71 -7.16 -4.93
N HIS A 165 15.84 -7.38 -3.63
CA HIS A 165 14.75 -7.17 -2.68
C HIS A 165 14.31 -5.69 -2.62
N LEU A 166 15.26 -4.75 -2.68
CA LEU A 166 14.91 -3.33 -2.72
C LEU A 166 14.20 -2.96 -4.03
N PHE A 167 14.70 -3.43 -5.17
CA PHE A 167 14.10 -3.16 -6.48
C PHE A 167 12.69 -3.75 -6.59
N VAL A 168 12.55 -5.06 -6.34
CA VAL A 168 11.25 -5.76 -6.42
C VAL A 168 10.26 -5.17 -5.41
N GLY A 169 10.71 -4.77 -4.23
CA GLY A 169 9.86 -4.13 -3.22
C GLY A 169 9.28 -2.79 -3.71
N LEU A 170 10.11 -1.91 -4.28
CA LEU A 170 9.64 -0.63 -4.84
C LEU A 170 8.78 -0.83 -6.10
N TYR A 171 9.15 -1.78 -6.96
CA TYR A 171 8.35 -2.15 -8.13
C TYR A 171 6.96 -2.63 -7.74
N THR A 172 6.87 -3.52 -6.75
CA THR A 172 5.59 -4.05 -6.23
C THR A 172 4.74 -2.93 -5.61
N PHE A 173 5.37 -1.97 -4.93
CA PHE A 173 4.66 -0.79 -4.42
C PHE A 173 4.08 0.07 -5.55
N GLY A 174 4.85 0.31 -6.63
CA GLY A 174 4.33 0.97 -7.83
C GLY A 174 3.19 0.20 -8.49
N LEU A 175 3.31 -1.13 -8.56
CA LEU A 175 2.27 -2.01 -9.10
C LEU A 175 0.97 -1.96 -8.28
N ALA A 176 1.08 -1.87 -6.94
CA ALA A 176 -0.07 -1.70 -6.06
C ALA A 176 -0.82 -0.37 -6.32
N VAL A 177 -0.08 0.70 -6.58
CA VAL A 177 -0.67 2.01 -6.92
C VAL A 177 -1.34 1.96 -8.29
N ALA A 178 -0.69 1.36 -9.30
CA ALA A 178 -1.29 1.15 -10.62
C ALA A 178 -2.55 0.26 -10.56
N ALA A 179 -2.55 -0.78 -9.72
CA ALA A 179 -3.73 -1.58 -9.44
C ALA A 179 -4.84 -0.74 -8.81
N ALA A 180 -4.53 0.10 -7.82
CA ALA A 180 -5.53 0.97 -7.21
C ALA A 180 -6.12 1.98 -8.21
N GLU A 181 -5.30 2.62 -9.04
CA GLU A 181 -5.75 3.57 -10.07
C GLU A 181 -6.66 2.91 -11.11
N THR A 182 -6.25 1.75 -11.64
CA THR A 182 -7.08 0.98 -12.58
C THR A 182 -8.39 0.51 -11.94
N GLY A 183 -8.38 0.12 -10.67
CA GLY A 183 -9.59 -0.25 -9.92
C GLY A 183 -10.54 0.93 -9.70
N LEU A 184 -10.00 2.11 -9.37
CA LEU A 184 -10.78 3.36 -9.29
C LEU A 184 -11.39 3.72 -10.65
N GLN A 185 -10.62 3.58 -11.74
CA GLN A 185 -11.09 3.85 -13.09
C GLN A 185 -12.20 2.88 -13.53
N GLU A 186 -12.06 1.59 -13.24
CA GLU A 186 -13.09 0.58 -13.51
C GLU A 186 -14.38 0.90 -12.74
N LYS A 187 -14.26 1.25 -11.46
CA LYS A 187 -15.41 1.65 -10.63
C LYS A 187 -16.07 2.92 -11.17
N LEU A 188 -15.31 3.95 -11.53
CA LEU A 188 -15.84 5.18 -12.10
C LEU A 188 -16.54 4.93 -13.45
N THR A 189 -15.95 4.12 -14.32
CA THR A 189 -16.54 3.77 -15.62
C THR A 189 -17.86 3.03 -15.45
N PHE A 190 -17.93 2.09 -14.49
CA PHE A 190 -19.16 1.40 -14.14
C PHE A 190 -20.23 2.37 -13.64
N LEU A 191 -19.86 3.32 -12.78
CA LEU A 191 -20.76 4.32 -12.23
C LEU A 191 -21.33 5.25 -13.31
N LEU A 192 -20.47 5.75 -14.21
CA LEU A 192 -20.89 6.60 -15.33
C LEU A 192 -21.78 5.83 -16.32
N GLY A 193 -21.36 4.64 -16.74
CA GLY A 193 -22.01 3.88 -17.81
C GLY A 193 -23.28 3.13 -17.40
N ARG A 194 -23.28 2.51 -16.21
CA ARG A 194 -24.40 1.65 -15.76
C ARG A 194 -25.32 2.31 -14.73
N ARG A 195 -24.85 3.34 -14.03
CA ARG A 195 -25.66 4.07 -13.04
C ARG A 195 -26.03 5.49 -13.48
N GLY A 196 -25.60 5.91 -14.67
CA GLY A 196 -25.94 7.24 -15.20
C GLY A 196 -25.38 8.39 -14.36
N LEU A 197 -24.28 8.17 -13.63
CA LEU A 197 -23.61 9.26 -12.91
C LEU A 197 -23.17 10.34 -13.91
N SER A 198 -23.41 11.60 -13.57
CA SER A 198 -22.94 12.71 -14.38
C SER A 198 -21.41 12.78 -14.36
N HIS A 199 -20.82 13.10 -15.50
CA HIS A 199 -19.37 13.26 -15.65
C HIS A 199 -18.80 14.34 -14.70
N ASN A 200 -19.61 15.36 -14.40
CA ASN A 200 -19.27 16.48 -13.50
C ASN A 200 -19.81 16.28 -12.08
N SER A 201 -20.12 15.04 -11.69
CA SER A 201 -20.59 14.76 -10.33
C SER A 201 -19.47 14.97 -9.31
N PRO A 202 -19.80 15.37 -8.07
CA PRO A 202 -18.82 15.48 -6.99
C PRO A 202 -18.13 14.15 -6.69
N GLU A 203 -18.81 13.02 -6.94
CA GLU A 203 -18.22 11.68 -6.79
C GLU A 203 -17.14 11.41 -7.84
N SER A 204 -17.40 11.72 -9.10
CA SER A 204 -16.42 11.59 -10.19
C SER A 204 -15.17 12.43 -9.92
N ALA A 205 -15.36 13.67 -9.49
CA ALA A 205 -14.25 14.55 -9.10
C ALA A 205 -13.47 13.96 -7.91
N LEU A 206 -14.15 13.44 -6.89
CA LEU A 206 -13.52 12.84 -5.72
C LEU A 206 -12.68 11.60 -6.08
N ILE A 207 -13.20 10.69 -6.91
CA ILE A 207 -12.49 9.48 -7.34
C ILE A 207 -11.22 9.86 -8.13
N ASN A 208 -11.31 10.84 -9.03
CA ASN A 208 -10.14 11.35 -9.76
C ASN A 208 -9.11 12.01 -8.84
N CYS A 209 -9.55 12.86 -7.90
CA CYS A 209 -8.69 13.47 -6.89
C CYS A 209 -7.99 12.41 -6.03
N LEU A 210 -8.69 11.34 -5.65
CA LEU A 210 -8.11 10.21 -4.92
C LEU A 210 -7.02 9.52 -5.75
N GLY A 211 -7.27 9.26 -7.04
CA GLY A 211 -6.27 8.71 -7.96
C GLY A 211 -4.99 9.56 -8.03
N ILE A 212 -5.14 10.87 -8.26
CA ILE A 212 -4.01 11.81 -8.27
C ILE A 212 -3.28 11.83 -6.91
N ALA A 213 -4.02 11.80 -5.80
CA ALA A 213 -3.43 11.76 -4.47
C ALA A 213 -2.62 10.48 -4.24
N LEU A 214 -3.09 9.32 -4.72
CA LEU A 214 -2.34 8.06 -4.68
C LEU A 214 -1.05 8.13 -5.49
N ALA A 215 -1.10 8.66 -6.72
CA ALA A 215 0.09 8.84 -7.56
C ALA A 215 1.15 9.74 -6.88
N LEU A 216 0.71 10.88 -6.33
CA LEU A 216 1.59 11.81 -5.62
C LEU A 216 2.16 11.19 -4.35
N LEU A 217 1.37 10.42 -3.60
CA LEU A 217 1.85 9.68 -2.43
C LEU A 217 2.98 8.72 -2.82
N ALA A 218 2.77 7.97 -3.90
CA ALA A 218 3.74 7.01 -4.40
C ALA A 218 5.05 7.69 -4.79
N ALA A 219 4.98 8.80 -5.52
CA ALA A 219 6.13 9.60 -5.91
C ALA A 219 6.94 10.07 -4.69
N VAL A 220 6.27 10.61 -3.66
CA VAL A 220 6.94 11.08 -2.43
C VAL A 220 7.58 9.92 -1.66
N ILE A 221 6.91 8.77 -1.54
CA ILE A 221 7.45 7.59 -0.85
C ILE A 221 8.67 7.04 -1.59
N ILE A 222 8.58 6.86 -2.91
CA ILE A 222 9.67 6.36 -3.74
C ILE A 222 10.86 7.32 -3.65
N LEU A 223 10.63 8.62 -3.81
CA LEU A 223 11.66 9.65 -3.68
C LEU A 223 12.34 9.59 -2.31
N ALA A 224 11.55 9.50 -1.23
CA ALA A 224 12.08 9.40 0.13
C ALA A 224 12.87 8.09 0.35
N ALA A 225 12.46 6.99 -0.28
CA ALA A 225 13.13 5.70 -0.18
C ALA A 225 14.51 5.73 -0.84
N ILE A 226 14.61 6.23 -2.08
CA ILE A 226 15.85 6.25 -2.87
C ILE A 226 16.81 7.38 -2.49
N SER A 227 16.34 8.44 -1.84
CA SER A 227 17.16 9.62 -1.59
C SER A 227 18.38 9.32 -0.69
N PRO A 228 19.60 9.79 -1.02
CA PRO A 228 20.82 9.48 -0.27
C PRO A 228 20.73 9.84 1.21
N ARG A 229 21.29 9.01 2.09
CA ARG A 229 21.49 9.40 3.48
C ARG A 229 22.68 10.35 3.52
N HIS A 230 22.47 11.61 3.90
CA HIS A 230 23.60 12.51 4.19
C HIS A 230 24.43 11.89 5.31
N HIS A 231 25.56 11.28 4.97
CA HIS A 231 26.59 10.96 5.93
C HIS A 231 27.21 12.29 6.35
N VAL A 232 26.90 12.75 7.56
CA VAL A 232 27.78 13.70 8.23
C VAL A 232 29.07 12.94 8.47
N THR A 233 30.05 13.16 7.60
CA THR A 233 31.44 12.78 7.85
C THR A 233 31.83 13.44 9.16
N LYS A 234 31.91 12.65 10.24
CA LYS A 234 32.65 13.06 11.42
C LYS A 234 34.09 13.23 10.95
N PHE A 235 34.52 14.46 10.71
CA PHE A 235 35.93 14.79 10.59
C PHE A 235 36.58 14.37 11.91
N VAL A 236 37.26 13.23 11.90
CA VAL A 236 38.12 12.80 12.99
C VAL A 236 39.26 13.82 13.02
N ASN A 237 39.22 14.70 14.00
CA ASN A 237 40.30 15.64 14.26
C ASN A 237 41.45 14.84 14.89
N VAL A 238 42.36 14.36 14.05
CA VAL A 238 43.63 13.75 14.49
C VAL A 238 44.47 14.89 15.07
N LYS A 239 44.40 15.08 16.39
CA LYS A 239 45.42 15.86 17.09
C LYS A 239 46.70 15.04 17.12
N ASP A 240 47.73 15.55 16.47
CA ASP A 240 49.11 15.06 16.52
C ASP A 240 49.55 14.75 17.95
N GLY A 241 49.93 13.50 18.19
CA GLY A 241 50.61 13.06 19.40
C GLY A 241 52.11 13.01 19.16
N THR A 242 52.79 14.16 19.12
CA THR A 242 54.25 14.23 19.16
C THR A 242 54.72 14.23 20.62
N ASN A 243 54.88 13.02 21.19
CA ASN A 243 55.67 12.82 22.40
C ASN A 243 56.73 11.74 22.12
N GLY A 244 57.76 12.11 21.35
CA GLY A 244 58.96 11.31 21.15
C GLY A 244 59.94 11.53 22.30
N LYS A 245 59.96 10.62 23.27
CA LYS A 245 61.05 10.48 24.24
C LYS A 245 62.21 9.73 23.57
N PHE A 246 63.38 10.36 23.49
CA PHE A 246 64.65 9.68 23.21
C PHE A 246 65.24 9.16 24.52
N HIS A 247 65.57 7.87 24.56
CA HIS A 247 66.45 7.28 25.56
C HIS A 247 67.91 7.49 25.14
N VAL A 248 68.74 7.90 26.10
CA VAL A 248 70.23 7.97 26.01
C VAL A 248 70.81 6.57 26.10
#